data_AF-A0A9E5QRS7-F1
#
_entry.id   AF-A0A9E5QRS7-F1
#
_cell.length_a   1.000
_cell.length_b   1.000
_cell.length_c   1.000
_cell.angle_alpha   90.00
_cell.angle_beta   90.00
_cell.angle_gamma   90.00
#
_symmetry.space_group_name_H-M   'P 1'
#
loop_
_entity.id
_entity.type
_entity.pdbx_description
1 polymer ?
#
loop_
_entity_poly.entity_id
_entity_poly.type
_entity_poly.pdbx_seq_one_letter_code
_entity_poly.pdbx_strand_id
1 'polypeptide(L)'
;CPPWYLAAYGAIQREQGEDAAQTFLFNHVNNIVSLVGGGREASDAFIQNQVGDALVTFEAELINVDSAFPNEYPVIMPDSTLITEFPAVVIDEVVDRRGTREIAEAFIEFLFSPLAQQFYAITGYRPVNERILSLNTKYREIAAPFSIEDLGGWDVLNPLLFDDGALFDQALAAANT
;
A
#
# COMPACT_ATOMS: atom_id res chain seq x y z
N CYS A 1 3.19 5.86 -8.38
CA CYS A 1 2.84 6.25 -7.00
C CYS A 1 3.19 5.12 -6.02
N PRO A 2 4.29 5.24 -5.26
CA PRO A 2 4.64 4.29 -4.21
C PRO A 2 3.83 4.48 -2.92
N PRO A 3 3.05 3.49 -2.45
CA PRO A 3 2.22 3.62 -1.24
C PRO A 3 3.01 3.87 0.05
N TRP A 4 4.26 3.41 0.14
CA TRP A 4 5.14 3.68 1.28
C TRP A 4 5.46 5.18 1.43
N TYR A 5 5.60 5.90 0.32
CA TYR A 5 5.87 7.34 0.31
C TYR A 5 4.63 8.13 0.78
N LEU A 6 3.44 7.70 0.36
CA LEU A 6 2.17 8.25 0.86
C LEU A 6 1.95 7.98 2.35
N ALA A 7 2.22 6.76 2.80
CA ALA A 7 2.09 6.40 4.21
C ALA A 7 3.04 7.25 5.08
N ALA A 8 4.30 7.42 4.66
CA ALA A 8 5.25 8.29 5.31
C ALA A 8 4.79 9.75 5.34
N TYR A 9 4.36 10.29 4.20
CA TYR A 9 3.85 11.65 4.10
C TYR A 9 2.66 11.88 5.02
N GLY A 10 1.61 11.04 4.90
CA GLY A 10 0.37 11.22 5.64
C GLY A 10 0.54 11.07 7.14
N ALA A 11 1.39 10.15 7.60
CA ALA A 11 1.67 9.99 9.03
C ALA A 11 2.29 11.27 9.63
N ILE A 12 3.33 11.82 8.99
CA ILE A 12 4.00 13.03 9.48
C ILE A 12 3.14 14.28 9.28
N GLN A 13 2.42 14.39 8.15
CA GLN A 13 1.58 15.54 7.86
C GLN A 13 0.47 15.69 8.91
N ARG A 14 -0.15 14.58 9.31
CA ARG A 14 -1.24 14.57 10.29
C ARG A 14 -0.76 14.87 11.71
N GLU A 15 0.49 14.53 12.02
CA GLU A 15 1.08 14.74 13.35
C GLU A 15 1.73 16.13 13.49
N GLN A 16 2.47 16.57 12.46
CA GLN A 16 3.43 17.67 12.53
C GLN A 16 3.22 18.74 11.45
N GLY A 17 2.28 18.54 10.53
CA GLY A 17 1.98 19.45 9.43
C GLY A 17 2.78 19.18 8.15
N GLU A 18 2.38 19.87 7.08
CA GLU A 18 2.87 19.61 5.72
C GLU A 18 4.37 19.88 5.55
N ASP A 19 4.89 21.02 6.04
CA ASP A 19 6.32 21.38 5.92
C ASP A 19 7.24 20.32 6.54
N ALA A 20 6.82 19.76 7.69
CA ALA A 20 7.53 18.68 8.37
C ALA A 20 7.50 17.39 7.54
N ALA A 21 6.35 17.06 6.94
CA ALA A 21 6.20 15.89 6.08
C ALA A 21 7.08 15.98 4.84
N GLN A 22 7.10 17.13 4.16
CA GLN A 22 7.98 17.35 3.00
C GLN A 22 9.44 17.15 3.40
N THR A 23 9.89 17.78 4.48
CA THR A 23 11.28 17.62 4.98
C THR A 23 11.60 16.15 5.32
N PHE A 24 10.66 15.46 5.96
CA PHE A 24 10.81 14.05 6.30
C PHE A 24 10.99 13.18 5.05
N LEU A 25 10.21 13.41 4.00
CA LEU A 25 10.27 12.62 2.76
C LEU A 25 11.65 12.68 2.08
N PHE A 26 12.29 13.85 2.04
CA PHE A 26 13.65 13.96 1.51
C PHE A 26 14.65 13.11 2.31
N ASN A 27 14.58 13.17 3.63
CA ASN A 27 15.43 12.34 4.49
C ASN A 27 15.08 10.86 4.37
N HIS A 28 13.81 10.52 4.20
CA HIS A 28 13.35 9.15 4.08
C HIS A 28 13.91 8.49 2.82
N VAL A 29 13.87 9.19 1.67
CA VAL A 29 14.42 8.70 0.41
C VAL A 29 15.94 8.48 0.47
N ASN A 30 16.68 9.31 1.20
CA ASN A 30 18.12 9.13 1.41
C ASN A 30 18.48 7.83 2.14
N ASN A 31 17.54 7.20 2.85
CA ASN A 31 17.76 5.92 3.53
C ASN A 31 17.44 4.70 2.65
N ILE A 32 17.02 4.91 1.40
CA ILE A 32 16.64 3.82 0.50
C ILE A 32 17.90 3.21 -0.12
N VAL A 33 18.22 1.98 0.29
CA VAL A 33 19.34 1.21 -0.27
C VAL A 33 18.96 0.44 -1.55
N SER A 34 17.67 0.17 -1.74
CA SER A 34 17.15 -0.56 -2.90
C SER A 34 15.73 -0.11 -3.22
N LEU A 35 15.54 0.47 -4.40
CA LEU A 35 14.24 0.87 -4.92
C LEU A 35 13.89 -0.02 -6.12
N VAL A 36 13.02 -1.00 -5.90
CA VAL A 36 12.59 -1.99 -6.91
C VAL A 36 11.18 -1.73 -7.41
N GLY A 37 10.76 -2.41 -8.48
CA GLY A 37 9.54 -2.10 -9.22
C GLY A 37 8.24 -2.54 -8.54
N GLY A 38 8.29 -3.47 -7.59
CA GLY A 38 7.11 -3.99 -6.91
C GLY A 38 7.36 -4.58 -5.52
N GLY A 39 6.30 -4.72 -4.73
CA GLY A 39 6.39 -5.19 -3.34
C GLY A 39 7.00 -6.59 -3.19
N ARG A 40 6.70 -7.52 -4.12
CA ARG A 40 7.30 -8.86 -4.11
C ARG A 40 8.81 -8.82 -4.35
N GLU A 41 9.25 -8.02 -5.32
CA GLU A 41 10.69 -7.83 -5.57
C GLU A 41 11.40 -7.23 -4.35
N ALA A 42 10.71 -6.34 -3.62
CA ALA A 42 11.26 -5.75 -2.39
C ALA A 42 11.38 -6.80 -1.27
N SER A 43 10.36 -7.66 -1.11
CA SER A 43 10.41 -8.80 -0.20
C SER A 43 11.58 -9.74 -0.53
N ASP A 44 11.80 -10.07 -1.81
CA ASP A 44 12.88 -10.96 -2.22
C ASP A 44 14.27 -10.32 -2.00
N ALA A 45 14.42 -9.02 -2.30
CA ALA A 45 15.65 -8.29 -2.02
C ALA A 45 16.00 -8.28 -0.52
N PHE A 46 15.01 -8.05 0.34
CA PHE A 46 15.20 -8.02 1.79
C PHE A 46 15.48 -9.43 2.36
N ILE A 47 14.64 -10.41 2.04
CA ILE A 47 14.67 -11.74 2.67
C ILE A 47 15.75 -12.63 2.04
N GLN A 48 15.80 -12.71 0.72
CA GLN A 48 16.69 -13.65 0.03
C GLN A 48 18.08 -13.05 -0.15
N ASN A 49 18.13 -11.77 -0.55
CA ASN A 49 19.39 -11.10 -0.86
C ASN A 49 19.96 -10.31 0.33
N GLN A 50 19.26 -10.25 1.46
CA GLN A 50 19.71 -9.61 2.70
C GLN A 50 20.09 -8.14 2.49
N VAL A 51 19.28 -7.42 1.70
CA VAL A 51 19.49 -6.01 1.36
C VAL A 51 18.65 -5.12 2.27
N GLY A 52 19.33 -4.27 3.05
CA GLY A 52 18.71 -3.28 3.94
C GLY A 52 18.39 -3.82 5.34
N ASP A 53 18.12 -2.92 6.27
CA ASP A 53 17.84 -3.25 7.68
C ASP A 53 16.33 -3.33 7.99
N ALA A 54 15.50 -2.75 7.12
CA ALA A 54 14.05 -2.75 7.26
C ALA A 54 13.35 -2.81 5.90
N LEU A 55 12.20 -3.47 5.85
CA LEU A 55 11.33 -3.56 4.67
C LEU A 55 10.00 -2.87 4.97
N VAL A 56 9.68 -1.82 4.20
CA VAL A 56 8.31 -1.25 4.19
C VAL A 56 7.51 -1.97 3.12
N THR A 57 6.50 -2.74 3.55
CA THR A 57 5.68 -3.58 2.64
C THR A 57 4.22 -3.64 3.08
N PHE A 58 3.38 -4.26 2.26
CA PHE A 58 1.96 -4.46 2.56
C PHE A 58 1.75 -5.48 3.69
N GLU A 59 0.67 -5.32 4.46
CA GLU A 59 0.31 -6.28 5.52
C GLU A 59 0.15 -7.71 5.00
N ALA A 60 -0.38 -7.89 3.78
CA ALA A 60 -0.48 -9.20 3.15
C ALA A 60 0.90 -9.87 2.97
N GLU A 61 1.93 -9.11 2.60
CA GLU A 61 3.30 -9.61 2.51
C GLU A 61 3.86 -9.93 3.90
N LEU A 62 3.60 -9.10 4.92
CA LEU A 62 4.00 -9.39 6.30
C LEU A 62 3.42 -10.72 6.81
N ILE A 63 2.12 -10.95 6.59
CA ILE A 63 1.44 -12.20 6.96
C ILE A 63 2.06 -13.40 6.23
N ASN A 64 2.39 -13.25 4.95
CA ASN A 64 3.02 -14.31 4.15
C ASN A 64 4.45 -14.60 4.64
N VAL A 65 5.23 -13.58 4.96
CA VAL A 65 6.61 -13.71 5.46
C VAL A 65 6.62 -14.36 6.84
N ASP A 66 5.80 -13.91 7.78
CA ASP A 66 5.70 -14.50 9.11
C ASP A 66 5.23 -15.97 9.05
N SER A 67 4.37 -16.30 8.10
CA SER A 67 3.94 -17.69 7.86
C SER A 67 5.06 -18.57 7.29
N ALA A 68 5.91 -18.02 6.41
CA ALA A 68 7.00 -18.75 5.77
C ALA A 68 8.27 -18.85 6.64
N PHE A 69 8.53 -17.83 7.45
CA PHE A 69 9.72 -17.67 8.30
C PHE A 69 9.33 -17.29 9.73
N PRO A 70 8.67 -18.18 10.49
CA PRO A 70 8.07 -17.81 11.78
C PRO A 70 9.11 -17.33 12.79
N ASN A 71 8.90 -16.12 13.33
CA ASN A 71 9.77 -15.46 14.31
C ASN A 71 11.17 -15.08 13.81
N GLU A 72 11.46 -15.16 12.51
CA GLU A 72 12.75 -14.72 11.97
C GLU A 72 12.81 -13.19 11.80
N TYR A 73 11.68 -12.58 11.43
CA TYR A 73 11.58 -11.13 11.19
C TYR A 73 10.62 -10.48 12.18
N PRO A 74 11.10 -9.52 13.00
CA PRO A 74 10.22 -8.74 13.87
C PRO A 74 9.24 -7.90 13.04
N VAL A 75 7.94 -8.12 13.21
CA VAL A 75 6.90 -7.35 12.53
C VAL A 75 6.49 -6.14 13.35
N ILE A 76 6.77 -4.95 12.81
CA ILE A 76 6.36 -3.66 13.37
C ILE A 76 5.14 -3.15 12.60
N MET A 77 4.02 -2.96 13.31
CA MET A 77 2.87 -2.24 12.77
C MET A 77 2.87 -0.83 13.37
N PRO A 78 3.02 0.23 12.55
CA PRO A 78 2.95 1.59 13.05
C PRO A 78 1.53 1.96 13.47
N ASP A 79 1.42 2.84 14.47
CA ASP A 79 0.12 3.30 14.98
C ASP A 79 -0.67 4.10 13.93
N SER A 80 0.04 4.86 13.09
CA SER A 80 -0.53 5.60 11.97
C SER A 80 0.02 5.11 10.64
N THR A 81 -0.88 4.69 9.74
CA THR A 81 -0.53 4.23 8.40
C THR A 81 -1.68 4.41 7.42
N LEU A 82 -1.36 4.32 6.14
CA LEU A 82 -2.29 4.49 5.03
C LEU A 82 -3.15 3.23 4.83
N ILE A 83 -4.45 3.41 4.74
CA ILE A 83 -5.37 2.42 4.19
C ILE A 83 -5.13 2.36 2.68
N THR A 84 -4.61 1.22 2.21
CA THR A 84 -4.43 0.99 0.78
C THR A 84 -5.64 0.27 0.21
N GLU A 85 -6.33 0.92 -0.71
CA GLU A 85 -7.46 0.35 -1.44
C GLU A 85 -7.02 -0.14 -2.82
N PHE A 86 -7.56 -1.27 -3.26
CA PHE A 86 -7.27 -1.88 -4.56
C PHE A 86 -8.52 -1.81 -5.44
N PRO A 87 -8.76 -0.68 -6.14
CA PRO A 87 -9.96 -0.51 -6.94
C PRO A 87 -9.95 -1.45 -8.16
N ALA A 88 -11.13 -1.98 -8.49
CA ALA A 88 -11.36 -2.75 -9.70
C ALA A 88 -12.48 -2.07 -10.51
N VAL A 89 -12.27 -1.91 -11.82
CA VAL A 89 -13.19 -1.19 -12.70
C VAL A 89 -13.44 -1.95 -14.00
N VAL A 90 -14.64 -1.79 -14.55
CA VAL A 90 -14.98 -2.24 -15.90
C VAL A 90 -14.58 -1.16 -16.90
N ILE A 91 -13.90 -1.55 -17.98
CA ILE A 91 -13.52 -0.63 -19.05
C ILE A 91 -14.58 -0.72 -20.16
N ASP A 92 -15.49 0.25 -20.20
CA ASP A 92 -16.67 0.25 -21.08
C ASP A 92 -16.34 -0.02 -22.54
N GLU A 93 -15.39 0.73 -23.11
CA GLU A 93 -14.99 0.58 -24.52
C GLU A 93 -14.53 -0.84 -24.85
N VAL A 94 -13.84 -1.51 -23.92
CA VAL A 94 -13.29 -2.84 -24.14
C VAL A 94 -14.39 -3.89 -24.07
N VAL A 95 -15.28 -3.81 -23.07
CA VAL A 95 -16.32 -4.81 -22.88
C VAL A 95 -17.41 -4.72 -23.94
N ASP A 96 -17.72 -3.51 -24.42
CA ASP A 96 -18.69 -3.30 -25.50
C ASP A 96 -18.14 -3.80 -26.84
N ARG A 97 -16.87 -3.50 -27.14
CA ARG A 97 -16.21 -4.00 -28.34
C ARG A 97 -16.10 -5.53 -28.37
N ARG A 98 -15.91 -6.17 -27.21
CA ARG A 98 -15.73 -7.63 -27.10
C ARG A 98 -17.02 -8.39 -26.82
N GLY A 99 -18.12 -7.70 -26.52
CA GLY A 99 -19.37 -8.33 -26.09
C GLY A 99 -19.24 -9.09 -24.76
N THR A 100 -18.39 -8.60 -23.85
CA THR A 100 -18.07 -9.27 -22.57
C THR A 100 -18.56 -8.49 -21.34
N ARG A 101 -19.49 -7.54 -21.52
CA ARG A 101 -19.96 -6.66 -20.43
C ARG A 101 -20.56 -7.46 -19.27
N GLU A 102 -21.52 -8.32 -19.56
CA GLU A 102 -22.22 -9.12 -18.55
C GLU A 102 -21.26 -9.94 -17.68
N ILE A 103 -20.29 -10.63 -18.29
CA ILE A 103 -19.33 -11.44 -17.53
C ILE A 103 -18.30 -10.61 -16.76
N ALA A 104 -17.94 -9.42 -17.27
CA ALA A 104 -17.03 -8.52 -16.56
C ALA A 104 -17.71 -7.89 -15.33
N GLU A 105 -18.96 -7.44 -15.47
CA GLU A 105 -19.75 -6.91 -14.36
C GLU A 105 -20.00 -7.98 -13.30
N ALA A 106 -20.40 -9.20 -13.71
CA ALA A 106 -20.55 -10.33 -12.79
C ALA A 106 -19.24 -10.69 -12.06
N PHE A 107 -18.08 -10.54 -12.72
CA PHE A 107 -16.79 -10.75 -12.07
C PHE A 107 -16.51 -9.69 -11.01
N ILE A 108 -16.76 -8.40 -11.27
CA ILE A 108 -16.62 -7.33 -10.27
C ILE A 108 -17.55 -7.59 -9.08
N GLU A 109 -18.81 -7.92 -9.30
CA GLU A 109 -19.75 -8.29 -8.24
C GLU A 109 -19.24 -9.49 -7.42
N PHE A 110 -18.66 -10.49 -8.08
CA PHE A 110 -18.08 -11.66 -7.42
C PHE A 110 -16.96 -11.28 -6.45
N LEU A 111 -16.10 -10.30 -6.76
CA LEU A 111 -15.00 -9.85 -5.87
C LEU A 111 -15.52 -9.38 -4.50
N PHE A 112 -16.77 -8.87 -4.43
CA PHE A 112 -17.42 -8.43 -3.19
C PHE A 112 -18.32 -9.50 -2.56
N SER A 113 -18.47 -10.66 -3.20
CA SER A 113 -19.24 -11.77 -2.64
C SER A 113 -18.59 -12.32 -1.36
N PRO A 114 -19.37 -12.91 -0.43
CA PRO A 114 -18.81 -13.54 0.77
C PRO A 114 -17.72 -14.58 0.48
N LEU A 115 -17.82 -15.28 -0.66
CA LEU A 115 -16.83 -16.29 -1.04
C LEU A 115 -15.48 -15.65 -1.40
N ALA A 116 -15.47 -14.63 -2.27
CA ALA A 116 -14.24 -13.91 -2.60
C ALA A 116 -13.61 -13.24 -1.38
N GLN A 117 -14.44 -12.64 -0.52
CA GLN A 117 -13.99 -12.00 0.71
C GLN A 117 -13.35 -13.01 1.70
N GLN A 118 -13.79 -14.27 1.73
CA GLN A 118 -13.10 -15.32 2.48
C GLN A 118 -11.73 -15.63 1.88
N PHE A 119 -11.59 -15.66 0.54
CA PHE A 119 -10.30 -15.87 -0.10
C PHE A 119 -9.33 -14.71 0.17
N TYR A 120 -9.80 -13.47 0.17
CA TYR A 120 -9.00 -12.31 0.59
C TYR A 120 -8.49 -12.48 2.03
N ALA A 121 -9.37 -12.89 2.95
CA ALA A 121 -8.99 -13.13 4.33
C ALA A 121 -7.88 -14.20 4.47
N ILE A 122 -8.00 -15.29 3.70
CA ILE A 122 -7.02 -16.38 3.71
C ILE A 122 -5.68 -15.91 3.15
N THR A 123 -5.69 -15.11 2.10
CA THR A 123 -4.49 -14.65 1.37
C THR A 123 -3.84 -13.40 1.96
N GLY A 124 -4.34 -12.90 3.10
CA GLY A 124 -3.72 -11.81 3.86
C GLY A 124 -4.24 -10.41 3.49
N TYR A 125 -5.28 -10.31 2.66
CA TYR A 125 -5.93 -9.03 2.35
C TYR A 125 -7.11 -8.79 3.29
N ARG A 126 -7.21 -7.57 3.85
CA ARG A 126 -8.35 -7.20 4.71
C ARG A 126 -9.65 -7.25 3.91
N PRO A 127 -10.61 -8.13 4.25
CA PRO A 127 -11.91 -8.13 3.61
C PRO A 127 -12.71 -6.90 4.02
N VAL A 128 -13.47 -6.33 3.08
CA VAL A 128 -14.44 -5.25 3.38
C VAL A 128 -15.70 -5.78 4.05
N ASN A 129 -15.94 -7.10 3.97
CA ASN A 129 -17.00 -7.74 4.73
C ASN A 129 -16.61 -7.82 6.21
N GLU A 130 -17.19 -6.95 7.03
CA GLU A 130 -16.88 -6.82 8.46
C GLU A 130 -17.03 -8.11 9.24
N ARG A 131 -18.05 -8.93 8.94
CA ARG A 131 -18.25 -10.22 9.61
C ARG A 131 -17.11 -11.19 9.30
N ILE A 132 -16.60 -11.22 8.07
CA ILE A 132 -15.46 -12.07 7.71
C ILE A 132 -14.20 -11.52 8.35
N LEU A 133 -13.97 -10.21 8.30
CA LEU A 133 -12.83 -9.56 8.93
C LEU A 133 -12.77 -9.85 10.45
N SER A 134 -13.89 -9.70 11.17
CA SER A 134 -13.97 -9.90 12.62
C SER A 134 -13.68 -11.34 13.06
N LEU A 135 -13.79 -12.32 12.15
CA LEU A 135 -13.48 -13.72 12.42
C LEU A 135 -11.99 -14.05 12.26
N ASN A 136 -11.17 -13.11 11.77
CA ASN A 136 -9.75 -13.33 11.50
C ASN A 136 -8.88 -12.59 12.52
N THR A 137 -8.10 -13.34 13.29
CA THR A 137 -7.20 -12.80 14.34
C THR A 137 -5.83 -12.36 13.83
N LYS A 138 -5.51 -12.62 12.56
CA LYS A 138 -4.22 -12.28 11.95
C LYS A 138 -4.04 -10.78 11.67
N TYR A 139 -5.14 -10.04 11.55
CA TYR A 139 -5.13 -8.61 11.26
C TYR A 139 -5.00 -7.83 12.55
N ARG A 140 -3.94 -7.02 12.67
CA ARG A 140 -3.72 -6.20 13.86
C ARG A 140 -4.64 -4.99 13.83
N GLU A 141 -5.04 -4.51 15.00
CA GLU A 141 -5.69 -3.21 15.09
C GLU A 141 -4.67 -2.11 14.80
N ILE A 142 -5.08 -1.10 14.04
CA ILE A 142 -4.28 0.09 13.73
C ILE A 142 -4.94 1.23 14.47
N ALA A 143 -4.19 1.94 15.31
CA ALA A 143 -4.75 2.95 16.22
C ALA A 143 -5.26 4.20 15.47
N ALA A 144 -4.54 4.64 14.45
CA ALA A 144 -4.81 5.86 13.70
C ALA A 144 -4.60 5.68 12.18
N PRO A 145 -5.36 4.76 11.54
CA PRO A 145 -5.30 4.60 10.09
C PRO A 145 -5.87 5.85 9.40
N PHE A 146 -5.39 6.14 8.19
CA PHE A 146 -5.90 7.24 7.37
C PHE A 146 -6.04 6.84 5.90
N SER A 147 -6.94 7.50 5.19
CA SER A 147 -7.20 7.33 3.76
C SER A 147 -6.54 8.42 2.92
N ILE A 148 -6.66 8.33 1.61
CA ILE A 148 -6.23 9.39 0.68
C ILE A 148 -7.09 10.65 0.83
N GLU A 149 -8.36 10.46 1.15
CA GLU A 149 -9.38 11.47 1.34
C GLU A 149 -9.09 12.29 2.59
N ASP A 150 -8.58 11.65 3.65
CA ASP A 150 -8.06 12.34 4.84
C ASP A 150 -6.87 13.28 4.53
N LEU A 151 -6.20 13.06 3.40
CA LEU A 151 -5.08 13.87 2.92
C LEU A 151 -5.50 14.86 1.81
N GLY A 152 -6.80 14.96 1.51
CA GLY A 152 -7.34 15.89 0.51
C GLY A 152 -7.60 15.28 -0.87
N GLY A 153 -7.37 13.97 -1.06
CA GLY A 153 -7.67 13.26 -2.30
C GLY A 153 -6.55 13.31 -3.35
N TRP A 154 -6.70 12.49 -4.39
CA TRP A 154 -5.68 12.34 -5.44
C TRP A 154 -5.41 13.62 -6.24
N ASP A 155 -6.42 14.49 -6.41
CA ASP A 155 -6.26 15.76 -7.11
C ASP A 155 -5.31 16.73 -6.38
N VAL A 156 -5.17 16.58 -5.06
CA VAL A 156 -4.20 17.32 -4.25
C VAL A 156 -2.86 16.60 -4.21
N LEU A 157 -2.87 15.28 -4.01
CA LEU A 157 -1.65 14.51 -3.79
C LEU A 157 -0.83 14.30 -5.06
N ASN A 158 -1.44 14.12 -6.22
CA ASN A 158 -0.68 13.90 -7.46
C ASN A 158 0.20 15.10 -7.82
N PRO A 159 -0.32 16.35 -7.92
CA PRO A 159 0.53 17.51 -8.20
C PRO A 159 1.61 17.76 -7.15
N LEU A 160 1.31 17.45 -5.88
CA LEU A 160 2.24 17.66 -4.78
C LEU A 160 3.36 16.62 -4.75
N LEU A 161 3.02 15.34 -4.94
CA LEU A 161 3.92 14.23 -4.65
C LEU A 161 4.43 13.50 -5.89
N PHE A 162 3.64 13.37 -6.97
CA PHE A 162 3.90 12.38 -8.03
C PHE A 162 3.89 12.87 -9.48
N ASP A 163 3.35 14.05 -9.76
CA ASP A 163 3.46 14.65 -11.10
C ASP A 163 4.93 14.88 -11.46
N ASP A 164 5.22 15.03 -12.75
CA ASP A 164 6.59 15.23 -13.24
C ASP A 164 7.25 16.43 -12.52
N GLY A 165 8.36 16.17 -11.82
CA GLY A 165 9.08 17.19 -11.06
C GLY A 165 8.48 17.52 -9.68
N ALA A 166 7.50 16.76 -9.21
CA ALA A 166 6.94 16.87 -7.87
C ALA A 166 7.92 16.37 -6.77
N LEU A 167 7.48 16.36 -5.52
CA LEU A 167 8.35 16.08 -4.37
C LEU A 167 9.06 14.71 -4.44
N PHE A 168 8.43 13.68 -5.00
CA PHE A 168 9.07 12.37 -5.15
C PHE A 168 10.29 12.43 -6.09
N ASP A 169 10.13 13.07 -7.26
CA ASP A 169 11.22 13.24 -8.22
C ASP A 169 12.35 14.11 -7.66
N GLN A 170 11.98 15.19 -6.96
CA GLN A 170 12.95 16.09 -6.32
C GLN A 170 13.74 15.36 -5.22
N ALA A 171 13.07 14.56 -4.39
CA ALA A 171 13.71 13.78 -3.35
C ALA A 171 14.66 12.72 -3.93
N LEU A 172 14.25 12.00 -4.99
CA LEU A 172 15.11 11.04 -5.68
C LEU A 172 16.32 11.71 -6.35
N ALA A 173 16.14 12.88 -6.95
CA ALA A 173 17.24 13.63 -7.55
C ALA A 173 18.26 14.06 -6.49
N ALA A 174 17.80 14.54 -5.33
CA ALA A 174 18.66 14.96 -4.22
C ALA A 174 19.41 13.80 -3.55
N ALA A 175 18.81 12.60 -3.51
CA ALA A 175 19.44 11.41 -2.92
C ALA A 175 20.56 10.81 -3.79
N ASN A 176 20.54 11.08 -5.10
CA ASN A 176 21.54 10.60 -6.04
C ASN A 176 22.72 11.57 -6.25
N THR A 177 22.79 12.64 -5.45
CA THR A 177 23.90 13.61 -5.41
C THR A 177 24.71 13.50 -4.13
#